data_AF-A0A2E9A6F2-F1
#
_entry.id   AF-A0A2E9A6F2-F1
#
_cell.length_a   1.000
_cell.length_b   1.000
_cell.length_c   1.000
_cell.angle_alpha   90.00
_cell.angle_beta   90.00
_cell.angle_gamma   90.00
#
_symmetry.space_group_name_H-M   'P 1'
#
loop_
_entity.id
_entity.type
_entity.pdbx_description
1 polymer ?
#
loop_
_entity_poly.entity_id
_entity_poly.type
_entity_poly.pdbx_seq_one_letter_code
_entity_poly.pdbx_strand_id
1 'polypeptide(L)'
;MKSSIFVLICILGIVFLIGCSSSDSEAKEVDESVEVVESSAQKSDETDSGKNLEVSSVEESVEEISELLKTAMISQELETYDDAAMYAQLAIDIIDDSPSDYMSNDLFKGQAIQAYSAQCYNRFKLKQPPEVLKNCSKLIELDPDDKWGYYYRGYTYAALSGASFNSDGGGPFGQVVVVQNPLEDLSDSEVEKHLNVVSDLSEYIQIDDTTAVGPYNRRGNAYFALGQYDNAIKDYTTASGAASHGCKWALTNSGIAHEKLEQYDEAKSAYEAALEIDSEWQWALDGLSRINEQ
;
A
#
# COMPACT_ATOMS: atom_id res chain seq x y z
N MET A 1 7.06 -28.88 44.00
CA MET A 1 8.48 -28.52 43.72
C MET A 1 8.52 -27.08 43.21
N LYS A 2 9.68 -26.41 43.22
CA LYS A 2 9.85 -25.03 42.71
C LYS A 2 10.63 -25.04 41.41
N SER A 3 10.16 -24.30 40.42
CA SER A 3 10.89 -23.37 39.52
C SER A 3 9.83 -22.70 38.65
N SER A 4 9.61 -21.38 38.74
CA SER A 4 10.46 -20.28 38.22
C SER A 4 10.21 -20.11 36.71
N ILE A 5 9.41 -19.13 36.24
CA ILE A 5 9.50 -17.64 36.31
C ILE A 5 9.99 -17.09 34.95
N PHE A 6 9.21 -16.13 34.42
CA PHE A 6 9.52 -15.14 33.38
C PHE A 6 10.91 -15.17 32.69
N VAL A 7 10.87 -15.17 31.36
CA VAL A 7 11.52 -14.08 30.59
C VAL A 7 10.48 -13.49 29.62
N LEU A 8 10.41 -12.17 29.61
CA LEU A 8 9.68 -11.34 28.65
C LEU A 8 10.73 -10.46 27.95
N ILE A 9 10.42 -9.90 26.77
CA ILE A 9 11.16 -8.83 26.07
C ILE A 9 12.47 -9.26 25.36
N CYS A 10 12.40 -9.31 24.02
CA CYS A 10 13.16 -8.44 23.09
C CYS A 10 12.52 -8.58 21.69
N ILE A 11 11.87 -7.59 21.09
CA ILE A 11 12.27 -6.21 20.68
C ILE A 11 12.97 -6.17 19.31
N LEU A 12 12.22 -5.62 18.34
CA LEU A 12 12.56 -4.71 17.24
C LEU A 12 13.93 -4.83 16.52
N GLY A 13 13.86 -4.90 15.19
CA GLY A 13 14.97 -5.11 14.25
C GLY A 13 14.74 -6.43 13.52
N ILE A 14 14.64 -6.48 12.20
CA ILE A 14 15.42 -5.73 11.21
C ILE A 14 14.54 -4.95 10.22
N VAL A 15 14.91 -3.68 9.96
CA VAL A 15 14.52 -2.94 8.77
C VAL A 15 15.78 -2.76 7.92
N PHE A 16 15.73 -3.18 6.65
CA PHE A 16 16.71 -2.89 5.58
C PHE A 16 18.19 -3.30 5.81
N LEU A 17 18.68 -4.29 5.04
CA LEU A 17 19.64 -4.07 3.92
C LEU A 17 20.21 -5.39 3.36
N ILE A 18 20.47 -5.39 2.04
CA ILE A 18 21.20 -6.44 1.26
C ILE A 18 20.44 -7.78 1.17
N GLY A 19 20.40 -8.50 0.05
CA GLY A 19 21.04 -8.32 -1.26
C GLY A 19 21.55 -9.68 -1.80
N CYS A 20 21.46 -9.89 -3.12
CA CYS A 20 21.58 -11.20 -3.76
C CYS A 20 22.81 -12.07 -3.39
N SER A 21 22.57 -13.32 -2.94
CA SER A 21 23.20 -14.52 -3.53
C SER A 21 22.62 -15.85 -3.03
N SER A 22 22.18 -16.68 -3.98
CA SER A 22 22.03 -18.16 -3.96
C SER A 22 22.48 -18.99 -2.73
N SER A 23 21.61 -19.91 -2.28
CA SER A 23 21.74 -21.35 -2.64
C SER A 23 20.57 -22.21 -2.12
N ASP A 24 20.07 -23.15 -2.93
CA ASP A 24 19.02 -24.09 -2.54
C ASP A 24 19.49 -25.15 -1.53
N SER A 25 18.99 -25.12 -0.28
CA SER A 25 18.68 -26.33 0.51
C SER A 25 18.07 -26.02 1.89
N GLU A 26 16.73 -26.02 2.04
CA GLU A 26 16.03 -26.43 3.30
C GLU A 26 14.50 -26.58 3.17
N ALA A 27 13.96 -26.84 1.97
CA ALA A 27 12.53 -27.08 1.76
C ALA A 27 12.12 -28.53 2.14
N LYS A 28 11.99 -28.87 3.44
CA LYS A 28 11.52 -30.21 3.83
C LYS A 28 10.91 -30.46 5.23
N GLU A 29 10.21 -29.50 5.86
CA GLU A 29 9.56 -29.76 7.17
C GLU A 29 8.27 -28.95 7.42
N VAL A 30 7.44 -28.71 6.40
CA VAL A 30 6.25 -27.81 6.46
C VAL A 30 4.92 -28.48 6.04
N ASP A 31 4.89 -29.82 5.90
CA ASP A 31 3.71 -30.55 5.40
C ASP A 31 2.61 -30.73 6.47
N GLU A 32 2.98 -30.93 7.75
CA GLU A 32 2.03 -31.33 8.81
C GLU A 32 1.22 -30.16 9.42
N SER A 33 1.59 -28.90 9.20
CA SER A 33 0.88 -27.74 9.77
C SER A 33 -0.31 -27.26 8.92
N VAL A 34 -0.36 -27.60 7.64
CA VAL A 34 -1.38 -27.10 6.71
C VAL A 34 -2.67 -27.93 6.76
N GLU A 35 -2.59 -29.27 6.79
CA GLU A 35 -3.76 -30.16 6.88
C GLU A 35 -4.63 -29.88 8.13
N VAL A 36 -4.03 -29.40 9.22
CA VAL A 36 -4.75 -29.13 10.47
C VAL A 36 -5.77 -27.99 10.30
N VAL A 37 -5.43 -26.95 9.52
CA VAL A 37 -6.26 -25.74 9.38
C VAL A 37 -7.44 -25.95 8.42
N GLU A 38 -7.28 -26.78 7.38
CA GLU A 38 -8.43 -27.22 6.56
C GLU A 38 -9.43 -28.06 7.39
N SER A 39 -8.93 -28.82 8.37
CA SER A 39 -9.75 -29.73 9.19
C SER A 39 -10.67 -29.03 10.20
N SER A 40 -10.35 -27.81 10.64
CA SER A 40 -11.20 -27.02 11.54
C SER A 40 -12.32 -26.29 10.78
N ALA A 41 -12.02 -25.76 9.58
CA ALA A 41 -12.99 -25.01 8.77
C ALA A 41 -14.17 -25.85 8.24
N GLN A 42 -14.01 -27.18 8.14
CA GLN A 42 -14.94 -28.05 7.39
C GLN A 42 -15.99 -28.78 8.27
N LYS A 43 -16.44 -28.18 9.39
CA LYS A 43 -17.19 -28.91 10.43
C LYS A 43 -18.43 -28.22 11.03
N SER A 44 -19.35 -27.78 10.18
CA SER A 44 -20.73 -27.43 10.53
C SER A 44 -21.74 -28.13 9.59
N ASP A 45 -23.00 -28.29 10.03
CA ASP A 45 -24.06 -29.23 9.56
C ASP A 45 -23.83 -30.72 9.94
N GLU A 46 -24.79 -31.53 10.42
CA GLU A 46 -26.25 -31.46 10.74
C GLU A 46 -26.50 -32.51 11.89
N THR A 47 -27.42 -32.47 12.86
CA THR A 47 -28.38 -31.50 13.47
C THR A 47 -28.65 -31.93 14.93
N ASP A 48 -29.19 -31.04 15.80
CA ASP A 48 -30.42 -31.30 16.59
C ASP A 48 -30.93 -29.98 17.25
N SER A 49 -32.22 -29.96 17.55
CA SER A 49 -33.09 -28.93 18.10
C SER A 49 -32.57 -28.04 19.25
N GLY A 50 -32.82 -26.73 19.09
CA GLY A 50 -33.52 -25.95 20.12
C GLY A 50 -32.72 -25.44 21.30
N LYS A 51 -31.43 -25.13 21.13
CA LYS A 51 -30.65 -24.30 22.06
C LYS A 51 -30.34 -22.93 21.45
N ASN A 52 -30.11 -21.95 22.31
CA ASN A 52 -29.38 -20.74 21.91
C ASN A 52 -28.03 -21.18 21.36
N LEU A 53 -27.60 -20.61 20.23
CA LEU A 53 -26.18 -20.55 19.91
C LEU A 53 -25.50 -19.80 21.06
N GLU A 54 -24.54 -20.44 21.71
CA GLU A 54 -23.70 -19.74 22.69
C GLU A 54 -22.85 -18.74 21.91
N VAL A 55 -22.88 -17.47 22.34
CA VAL A 55 -21.98 -16.46 21.81
C VAL A 55 -20.58 -16.91 22.21
N SER A 56 -19.75 -17.26 21.22
CA SER A 56 -18.35 -17.63 21.46
C SER A 56 -17.68 -16.51 22.23
N SER A 57 -16.92 -16.87 23.27
CA SER A 57 -16.41 -15.85 24.18
C SER A 57 -15.35 -14.99 23.49
N VAL A 58 -15.20 -13.72 23.89
CA VAL A 58 -14.13 -12.87 23.34
C VAL A 58 -12.74 -13.51 23.50
N GLU A 59 -12.54 -14.35 24.52
CA GLU A 59 -11.30 -15.10 24.75
C GLU A 59 -11.08 -16.20 23.69
N GLU A 60 -12.16 -16.85 23.25
CA GLU A 60 -12.19 -17.90 22.21
C GLU A 60 -12.01 -17.30 20.80
N SER A 61 -12.73 -16.22 20.47
CA SER A 61 -12.54 -15.48 19.21
C SER A 61 -11.11 -14.93 19.09
N VAL A 62 -10.54 -14.41 20.19
CA VAL A 62 -9.14 -13.94 20.22
C VAL A 62 -8.16 -15.09 19.95
N GLU A 63 -8.41 -16.31 20.43
CA GLU A 63 -7.54 -17.46 20.18
C GLU A 63 -7.60 -17.91 18.72
N GLU A 64 -8.79 -18.02 18.12
CA GLU A 64 -8.97 -18.40 16.71
C GLU A 64 -8.37 -17.36 15.74
N ILE A 65 -8.67 -16.07 15.95
CA ILE A 65 -8.08 -14.97 15.16
C ILE A 65 -6.55 -14.95 15.31
N SER A 66 -6.00 -15.30 16.48
CA SER A 66 -4.55 -15.38 16.68
C SER A 66 -3.89 -16.40 15.77
N GLU A 67 -4.51 -17.56 15.52
CA GLU A 67 -3.91 -18.58 14.66
C GLU A 67 -4.02 -18.22 13.17
N LEU A 68 -5.18 -17.71 12.75
CA LEU A 68 -5.41 -17.24 11.38
C LEU A 68 -4.43 -16.13 10.99
N LEU A 69 -4.14 -15.18 11.90
CA LEU A 69 -3.18 -14.11 11.65
C LEU A 69 -1.73 -14.62 11.56
N LYS A 70 -1.32 -15.61 12.37
CA LYS A 70 0.01 -16.26 12.24
C LYS A 70 0.16 -16.90 10.87
N THR A 71 -0.83 -17.68 10.42
CA THR A 71 -0.79 -18.36 9.12
C THR A 71 -0.80 -17.34 7.98
N ALA A 72 -1.59 -16.26 8.09
CA ALA A 72 -1.57 -15.15 7.13
C ALA A 72 -0.21 -14.45 7.04
N MET A 73 0.56 -14.36 8.14
CA MET A 73 1.93 -13.84 8.14
C MET A 73 2.92 -14.82 7.49
N ILE A 74 2.83 -16.12 7.80
CA ILE A 74 3.68 -17.14 7.19
C ILE A 74 3.48 -17.18 5.67
N SER A 75 2.23 -17.13 5.19
CA SER A 75 1.94 -17.02 3.75
C SER A 75 2.50 -15.74 3.11
N GLN A 76 2.61 -14.62 3.85
CA GLN A 76 3.26 -13.40 3.36
C GLN A 76 4.79 -13.57 3.23
N GLU A 77 5.44 -14.23 4.19
CA GLU A 77 6.88 -14.54 4.15
C GLU A 77 7.22 -15.53 3.02
N LEU A 78 6.29 -16.43 2.67
CA LEU A 78 6.39 -17.36 1.53
C LEU A 78 5.91 -16.75 0.20
N GLU A 79 5.54 -15.48 0.16
CA GLU A 79 4.96 -14.77 -0.99
C GLU A 79 3.65 -15.37 -1.57
N THR A 80 2.93 -16.23 -0.83
CA THR A 80 1.64 -16.79 -1.25
C THR A 80 0.48 -15.84 -0.88
N TYR A 81 0.46 -14.70 -1.56
CA TYR A 81 -0.44 -13.58 -1.26
C TYR A 81 -1.94 -13.92 -1.33
N ASP A 82 -2.36 -14.91 -2.14
CA ASP A 82 -3.74 -15.40 -2.17
C ASP A 82 -4.11 -16.16 -0.88
N ASP A 83 -3.24 -17.06 -0.39
CA ASP A 83 -3.44 -17.76 0.89
C ASP A 83 -3.46 -16.76 2.06
N ALA A 84 -2.53 -15.80 2.04
CA ALA A 84 -2.47 -14.74 3.04
C ALA A 84 -3.73 -13.86 3.03
N ALA A 85 -4.30 -13.60 1.86
CA ALA A 85 -5.58 -12.92 1.69
C ALA A 85 -6.79 -13.80 2.06
N MET A 86 -6.66 -15.13 2.06
CA MET A 86 -7.68 -16.06 2.57
C MET A 86 -7.68 -16.07 4.10
N TYR A 87 -6.54 -16.38 4.74
CA TYR A 87 -6.47 -16.47 6.22
C TYR A 87 -6.79 -15.14 6.92
N ALA A 88 -6.31 -14.02 6.38
CA ALA A 88 -6.68 -12.70 6.90
C ALA A 88 -8.15 -12.32 6.61
N GLN A 89 -8.85 -12.99 5.68
CA GLN A 89 -10.28 -12.76 5.45
C GLN A 89 -11.10 -13.57 6.45
N LEU A 90 -10.75 -14.83 6.68
CA LEU A 90 -11.38 -15.65 7.74
C LEU A 90 -11.29 -14.98 9.11
N ALA A 91 -10.15 -14.33 9.42
CA ALA A 91 -10.01 -13.51 10.63
C ALA A 91 -11.02 -12.34 10.67
N ILE A 92 -11.21 -11.63 9.55
CA ILE A 92 -12.19 -10.53 9.44
C ILE A 92 -13.62 -11.04 9.53
N ASP A 93 -13.93 -12.20 8.95
CA ASP A 93 -15.28 -12.76 8.97
C ASP A 93 -15.71 -13.04 10.43
N ILE A 94 -14.80 -13.57 11.27
CA ILE A 94 -15.01 -13.72 12.73
C ILE A 94 -15.19 -12.34 13.42
N ILE A 95 -14.45 -11.31 12.99
CA ILE A 95 -14.53 -9.96 13.57
C ILE A 95 -15.85 -9.25 13.21
N ASP A 96 -16.30 -9.35 11.95
CA ASP A 96 -17.53 -8.70 11.46
C ASP A 96 -18.80 -9.41 11.98
N ASP A 97 -18.76 -10.73 12.25
CA ASP A 97 -19.84 -11.48 12.93
C ASP A 97 -19.82 -11.36 14.47
N SER A 98 -18.74 -10.83 15.07
CA SER A 98 -18.60 -10.72 16.53
C SER A 98 -19.50 -9.65 17.17
N PRO A 99 -19.89 -9.80 18.46
CA PRO A 99 -20.57 -8.74 19.21
C PRO A 99 -19.81 -7.42 19.21
N SER A 100 -20.49 -6.30 18.94
CA SER A 100 -19.84 -5.00 18.76
C SER A 100 -19.18 -4.43 20.02
N ASP A 101 -19.49 -4.95 21.21
CA ASP A 101 -18.80 -4.64 22.46
C ASP A 101 -17.43 -5.34 22.58
N TYR A 102 -17.11 -6.35 21.76
CA TYR A 102 -15.78 -6.99 21.74
C TYR A 102 -14.70 -6.01 21.27
N MET A 103 -15.07 -4.99 20.49
CA MET A 103 -14.19 -3.87 20.12
C MET A 103 -13.79 -2.97 21.31
N SER A 104 -14.32 -3.20 22.52
CA SER A 104 -13.84 -2.58 23.76
C SER A 104 -12.68 -3.36 24.43
N ASN A 105 -12.33 -4.54 23.91
CA ASN A 105 -11.14 -5.29 24.31
C ASN A 105 -9.95 -4.87 23.44
N ASP A 106 -8.90 -4.32 24.05
CA ASP A 106 -7.72 -3.81 23.36
C ASP A 106 -7.01 -4.86 22.47
N LEU A 107 -7.02 -6.14 22.88
CA LEU A 107 -6.40 -7.22 22.12
C LEU A 107 -7.23 -7.59 20.89
N PHE A 108 -8.56 -7.72 21.05
CA PHE A 108 -9.47 -7.98 19.94
C PHE A 108 -9.46 -6.83 18.92
N LYS A 109 -9.48 -5.57 19.38
CA LYS A 109 -9.31 -4.40 18.51
C LYS A 109 -7.94 -4.42 17.81
N GLY A 110 -6.87 -4.76 18.52
CA GLY A 110 -5.52 -4.86 17.96
C GLY A 110 -5.42 -5.93 16.86
N GLN A 111 -6.08 -7.08 17.04
CA GLN A 111 -6.18 -8.11 16.01
C GLN A 111 -7.02 -7.65 14.81
N ALA A 112 -8.10 -6.90 15.02
CA ALA A 112 -8.88 -6.35 13.91
C ALA A 112 -8.05 -5.40 13.04
N ILE A 113 -7.27 -4.51 13.65
CA ILE A 113 -6.30 -3.64 12.95
C ILE A 113 -5.31 -4.50 12.14
N GLN A 114 -4.75 -5.56 12.73
CA GLN A 114 -3.84 -6.47 12.03
C GLN A 114 -4.50 -7.19 10.84
N ALA A 115 -5.75 -7.64 10.99
CA ALA A 115 -6.48 -8.37 9.95
C ALA A 115 -6.80 -7.47 8.73
N TYR A 116 -7.33 -6.26 8.95
CA TYR A 116 -7.57 -5.31 7.86
C TYR A 116 -6.27 -4.78 7.24
N SER A 117 -5.18 -4.64 8.02
CA SER A 117 -3.85 -4.30 7.50
C SER A 117 -3.25 -5.40 6.61
N ALA A 118 -3.42 -6.67 7.00
CA ALA A 118 -3.05 -7.80 6.17
C ALA A 118 -3.90 -7.86 4.87
N GLN A 119 -5.22 -7.62 4.93
CA GLN A 119 -6.03 -7.50 3.71
C GLN A 119 -5.56 -6.35 2.81
N CYS A 120 -5.31 -5.16 3.37
CA CYS A 120 -4.77 -4.02 2.63
C CYS A 120 -3.55 -4.43 1.81
N TYR A 121 -2.52 -4.96 2.47
CA TYR A 121 -1.29 -5.35 1.80
C TYR A 121 -1.49 -6.47 0.78
N ASN A 122 -2.19 -7.56 1.16
CA ASN A 122 -2.34 -8.72 0.29
C ASN A 122 -3.21 -8.41 -0.95
N ARG A 123 -4.36 -7.75 -0.77
CA ARG A 123 -5.22 -7.32 -1.90
C ARG A 123 -4.53 -6.28 -2.79
N PHE A 124 -3.66 -5.45 -2.22
CA PHE A 124 -2.83 -4.50 -2.96
C PHE A 124 -1.77 -5.21 -3.81
N LYS A 125 -1.09 -6.23 -3.25
CA LYS A 125 -0.14 -7.11 -3.98
C LYS A 125 -0.83 -7.89 -5.10
N LEU A 126 -2.04 -8.42 -4.85
CA LEU A 126 -2.87 -9.14 -5.81
C LEU A 126 -3.56 -8.23 -6.86
N LYS A 127 -3.40 -6.90 -6.78
CA LYS A 127 -4.01 -5.91 -7.67
C LYS A 127 -5.54 -6.01 -7.70
N GLN A 128 -6.18 -6.01 -6.53
CA GLN A 128 -7.63 -6.08 -6.35
C GLN A 128 -8.20 -4.77 -5.77
N PRO A 129 -8.28 -3.66 -6.54
CA PRO A 129 -8.65 -2.33 -6.04
C PRO A 129 -9.90 -2.23 -5.14
N PRO A 130 -11.04 -2.89 -5.44
CA PRO A 130 -12.23 -2.76 -4.60
C PRO A 130 -11.99 -3.21 -3.17
N GLU A 131 -11.29 -4.33 -2.99
CA GLU A 131 -10.98 -4.88 -1.67
C GLU A 131 -9.90 -4.06 -0.93
N VAL A 132 -8.95 -3.44 -1.65
CA VAL A 132 -8.03 -2.48 -1.02
C VAL A 132 -8.80 -1.26 -0.50
N LEU A 133 -9.66 -0.65 -1.32
CA LEU A 133 -10.44 0.52 -0.92
C LEU A 133 -11.39 0.21 0.25
N LYS A 134 -12.03 -0.96 0.25
CA LYS A 134 -12.86 -1.48 1.36
C LYS A 134 -12.04 -1.62 2.64
N ASN A 135 -11.04 -2.51 2.64
CA ASN A 135 -10.33 -2.91 3.85
C ASN A 135 -9.48 -1.76 4.43
N CYS A 136 -8.86 -0.93 3.58
CA CYS A 136 -8.06 0.20 4.07
C CYS A 136 -8.91 1.36 4.58
N SER A 137 -10.13 1.53 4.09
CA SER A 137 -11.06 2.48 4.72
C SER A 137 -11.53 1.99 6.09
N LYS A 138 -11.69 0.68 6.29
CA LYS A 138 -11.99 0.11 7.61
C LYS A 138 -10.80 0.15 8.56
N LEU A 139 -9.58 -0.07 8.06
CA LEU A 139 -8.35 0.09 8.82
C LEU A 139 -8.20 1.50 9.39
N ILE A 140 -8.37 2.53 8.55
CA ILE A 140 -8.32 3.95 8.96
C ILE A 140 -9.46 4.33 9.93
N GLU A 141 -10.63 3.66 9.84
CA GLU A 141 -11.72 3.84 10.81
C GLU A 141 -11.35 3.30 12.22
N LEU A 142 -10.58 2.20 12.26
CA LEU A 142 -10.15 1.56 13.51
C LEU A 142 -8.89 2.21 14.10
N ASP A 143 -7.94 2.60 13.26
CA ASP A 143 -6.67 3.23 13.60
C ASP A 143 -6.35 4.39 12.62
N PRO A 144 -6.78 5.63 12.94
CA PRO A 144 -6.49 6.80 12.12
C PRO A 144 -5.00 7.20 12.08
N ASP A 145 -4.14 6.60 12.91
CA ASP A 145 -2.70 6.84 12.90
C ASP A 145 -1.94 5.78 12.06
N ASP A 146 -2.61 4.75 11.51
CA ASP A 146 -1.96 3.79 10.60
C ASP A 146 -1.71 4.39 9.20
N LYS A 147 -0.46 4.79 8.98
CA LYS A 147 0.03 5.23 7.67
C LYS A 147 -0.21 4.21 6.54
N TRP A 148 -0.21 2.90 6.82
CA TRP A 148 -0.26 1.90 5.74
C TRP A 148 -1.62 1.83 5.04
N GLY A 149 -2.72 1.99 5.78
CA GLY A 149 -4.06 2.18 5.21
C GLY A 149 -4.08 3.33 4.19
N TYR A 150 -3.57 4.51 4.58
CA TYR A 150 -3.45 5.67 3.69
C TYR A 150 -2.52 5.40 2.49
N TYR A 151 -1.37 4.74 2.71
CA TYR A 151 -0.43 4.39 1.64
C TYR A 151 -1.08 3.51 0.56
N TYR A 152 -1.68 2.39 0.95
CA TYR A 152 -2.26 1.43 0.02
C TYR A 152 -3.52 2.00 -0.65
N ARG A 153 -4.37 2.70 0.10
CA ARG A 153 -5.58 3.34 -0.44
C ARG A 153 -5.24 4.47 -1.42
N GLY A 154 -4.32 5.37 -1.06
CA GLY A 154 -3.85 6.47 -1.93
C GLY A 154 -3.15 5.99 -3.20
N TYR A 155 -2.29 4.96 -3.11
CA TYR A 155 -1.71 4.33 -4.30
C TYR A 155 -2.77 3.65 -5.18
N THR A 156 -3.83 3.07 -4.60
CA THR A 156 -4.94 2.48 -5.35
C THR A 156 -5.85 3.54 -5.98
N TYR A 157 -6.10 4.68 -5.35
CA TYR A 157 -6.77 5.79 -6.02
C TYR A 157 -5.96 6.31 -7.21
N ALA A 158 -4.63 6.40 -7.10
CA ALA A 158 -3.77 6.76 -8.23
C ALA A 158 -3.85 5.72 -9.36
N ALA A 159 -3.95 4.43 -9.03
CA ALA A 159 -4.17 3.35 -10.00
C ALA A 159 -5.50 3.48 -10.76
N LEU A 160 -6.55 3.98 -10.10
CA LEU A 160 -7.89 4.14 -10.67
C LEU A 160 -8.13 5.49 -11.36
N SER A 161 -7.23 6.48 -11.18
CA SER A 161 -7.36 7.83 -11.75
C SER A 161 -6.73 7.99 -13.14
N GLY A 162 -6.27 6.90 -13.76
CA GLY A 162 -5.68 6.95 -15.11
C GLY A 162 -4.28 7.58 -15.19
N ALA A 163 -3.66 7.93 -14.05
CA ALA A 163 -2.29 8.41 -13.98
C ALA A 163 -1.30 7.30 -14.37
N SER A 164 -1.08 7.12 -15.68
CA SER A 164 -0.53 5.92 -16.33
C SER A 164 0.64 5.22 -15.60
N PHE A 165 0.69 3.89 -15.74
CA PHE A 165 1.63 3.01 -15.06
C PHE A 165 2.32 2.10 -16.07
N ASN A 166 3.64 2.15 -16.10
CA ASN A 166 4.44 1.07 -16.70
C ASN A 166 4.64 -0.03 -15.66
N SER A 167 4.59 -1.29 -16.09
CA SER A 167 4.84 -2.49 -15.28
C SER A 167 6.24 -2.55 -14.65
N ASP A 168 7.16 -1.73 -15.16
CA ASP A 168 8.59 -2.04 -15.14
C ASP A 168 9.29 -1.46 -13.89
N GLY A 169 8.93 -1.99 -12.73
CA GLY A 169 9.78 -2.01 -11.53
C GLY A 169 9.44 -0.99 -10.44
N GLY A 170 8.36 -1.21 -9.66
CA GLY A 170 8.04 -0.33 -8.53
C GLY A 170 6.81 -0.68 -7.70
N GLY A 171 6.61 -1.96 -7.35
CA GLY A 171 5.42 -2.42 -6.62
C GLY A 171 4.26 -2.87 -7.54
N PRO A 172 3.16 -3.39 -6.99
CA PRO A 172 2.16 -4.15 -7.75
C PRO A 172 1.44 -3.33 -8.83
N PHE A 173 1.23 -2.03 -8.61
CA PHE A 173 0.62 -1.14 -9.61
C PHE A 173 1.60 -0.62 -10.66
N GLY A 174 2.92 -0.69 -10.44
CA GLY A 174 3.94 -0.22 -11.38
C GLY A 174 4.50 1.18 -11.05
N GLN A 175 5.45 1.64 -11.87
CA GLN A 175 6.13 2.91 -11.67
C GLN A 175 5.23 4.13 -11.91
N VAL A 176 5.57 5.25 -11.28
CA VAL A 176 4.95 6.56 -11.53
C VAL A 176 5.46 7.08 -12.87
N VAL A 177 4.63 7.06 -13.92
CA VAL A 177 5.04 7.61 -15.22
C VAL A 177 4.70 9.11 -15.32
N VAL A 178 5.09 9.68 -16.46
CA VAL A 178 4.94 11.08 -16.78
C VAL A 178 3.49 11.42 -17.10
N VAL A 179 2.95 12.50 -16.54
CA VAL A 179 1.51 12.84 -16.70
C VAL A 179 1.25 13.50 -18.06
N GLN A 180 0.21 13.04 -18.76
CA GLN A 180 -0.18 13.56 -20.08
C GLN A 180 -1.44 14.46 -20.04
N ASN A 181 -2.40 14.15 -19.16
CA ASN A 181 -3.73 14.78 -19.20
C ASN A 181 -3.80 16.02 -18.27
N PRO A 182 -4.28 17.18 -18.75
CA PRO A 182 -4.67 18.32 -17.92
C PRO A 182 -6.06 18.12 -17.29
N LEU A 183 -6.38 18.95 -16.30
CA LEU A 183 -7.67 18.94 -15.59
C LEU A 183 -8.90 19.00 -16.52
N GLU A 184 -8.80 19.73 -17.63
CA GLU A 184 -9.93 19.99 -18.55
C GLU A 184 -10.45 18.74 -19.26
N ASP A 185 -9.65 17.66 -19.33
CA ASP A 185 -10.00 16.38 -19.95
C ASP A 185 -10.52 15.33 -18.94
N LEU A 186 -10.57 15.65 -17.64
CA LEU A 186 -10.94 14.69 -16.58
C LEU A 186 -12.46 14.65 -16.32
N SER A 187 -13.00 13.46 -16.09
CA SER A 187 -14.35 13.29 -15.54
C SER A 187 -14.40 13.58 -14.03
N ASP A 188 -15.60 13.89 -13.51
CA ASP A 188 -15.84 14.10 -12.07
C ASP A 188 -15.26 12.96 -11.19
N SER A 189 -15.34 11.71 -11.67
CA SER A 189 -14.82 10.52 -10.97
C SER A 189 -13.29 10.42 -11.01
N GLU A 190 -12.63 10.99 -12.02
CA GLU A 190 -11.15 11.08 -12.04
C GLU A 190 -10.67 12.21 -11.14
N VAL A 191 -11.36 13.36 -11.15
CA VAL A 191 -11.13 14.47 -10.22
C VAL A 191 -11.28 14.00 -8.77
N GLU A 192 -12.35 13.27 -8.44
CA GLU A 192 -12.55 12.68 -7.10
C GLU A 192 -11.39 11.77 -6.68
N LYS A 193 -10.93 10.87 -7.55
CA LYS A 193 -9.80 9.99 -7.24
C LYS A 193 -8.51 10.77 -7.06
N HIS A 194 -8.23 11.78 -7.89
CA HIS A 194 -7.05 12.63 -7.71
C HIS A 194 -7.10 13.42 -6.40
N LEU A 195 -8.27 13.90 -5.97
CA LEU A 195 -8.45 14.51 -4.64
C LEU A 195 -8.19 13.49 -3.52
N ASN A 196 -8.65 12.24 -3.66
CA ASN A 196 -8.38 11.18 -2.70
C ASN A 196 -6.88 10.79 -2.66
N VAL A 197 -6.17 10.80 -3.79
CA VAL A 197 -4.70 10.67 -3.82
C VAL A 197 -4.03 11.80 -3.05
N VAL A 198 -4.46 13.05 -3.26
CA VAL A 198 -3.92 14.20 -2.54
C VAL A 198 -4.19 14.11 -1.04
N SER A 199 -5.37 13.66 -0.63
CA SER A 199 -5.72 13.44 0.78
C SER A 199 -4.87 12.33 1.41
N ASP A 200 -4.98 11.10 0.90
CA ASP A 200 -4.35 9.92 1.52
C ASP A 200 -2.82 10.03 1.55
N LEU A 201 -2.19 10.51 0.47
CA LEU A 201 -0.73 10.67 0.46
C LEU A 201 -0.26 11.87 1.29
N SER A 202 -1.13 12.82 1.65
CA SER A 202 -0.77 13.87 2.60
C SER A 202 -0.80 13.39 4.03
N GLU A 203 -1.79 12.59 4.43
CA GLU A 203 -1.79 11.97 5.76
C GLU A 203 -0.62 10.97 5.90
N TYR A 204 -0.33 10.16 4.87
CA TYR A 204 0.87 9.30 4.87
C TYR A 204 2.16 10.09 5.15
N ILE A 205 2.39 11.18 4.41
CA ILE A 205 3.59 12.02 4.54
C ILE A 205 3.61 12.79 5.86
N GLN A 206 2.44 13.10 6.46
CA GLN A 206 2.34 13.76 7.76
C GLN A 206 2.65 12.81 8.92
N ILE A 207 2.20 11.56 8.85
CA ILE A 207 2.47 10.51 9.85
C ILE A 207 3.93 10.02 9.71
N ASP A 208 4.44 9.96 8.48
CA ASP A 208 5.74 9.38 8.14
C ASP A 208 6.46 10.21 7.07
N ASP A 209 7.11 11.31 7.50
CA ASP A 209 7.99 12.19 6.70
C ASP A 209 9.30 11.49 6.30
N THR A 210 9.15 10.34 5.64
CA THR A 210 10.21 9.65 4.94
C THR A 210 10.46 10.35 3.61
N THR A 211 11.73 10.39 3.18
CA THR A 211 12.13 10.90 1.86
C THR A 211 11.73 9.95 0.71
N ALA A 212 10.56 9.33 0.82
CA ALA A 212 10.02 8.35 -0.10
C ALA A 212 9.57 9.02 -1.40
N VAL A 213 10.35 8.84 -2.46
CA VAL A 213 10.09 9.39 -3.80
C VAL A 213 8.72 8.99 -4.37
N GLY A 214 8.20 7.81 -3.96
CA GLY A 214 6.90 7.29 -4.39
C GLY A 214 5.70 8.18 -4.00
N PRO A 215 5.39 8.36 -2.70
CA PRO A 215 4.30 9.22 -2.25
C PRO A 215 4.36 10.65 -2.81
N TYR A 216 5.53 11.31 -2.75
CA TYR A 216 5.67 12.66 -3.30
C TYR A 216 5.41 12.72 -4.81
N ASN A 217 6.03 11.85 -5.62
CA ASN A 217 5.82 11.87 -7.08
C ASN A 217 4.35 11.52 -7.44
N ARG A 218 3.69 10.63 -6.70
CA ARG A 218 2.25 10.32 -6.91
C ARG A 218 1.33 11.47 -6.52
N ARG A 219 1.61 12.17 -5.41
CA ARG A 219 0.83 13.35 -5.00
C ARG A 219 1.07 14.51 -5.97
N GLY A 220 2.31 14.71 -6.42
CA GLY A 220 2.66 15.63 -7.51
C GLY A 220 1.90 15.34 -8.80
N ASN A 221 1.84 14.07 -9.24
CA ASN A 221 1.03 13.65 -10.40
C ASN A 221 -0.45 14.02 -10.24
N ALA A 222 -1.02 13.86 -9.03
CA ALA A 222 -2.40 14.24 -8.76
C ALA A 222 -2.61 15.75 -8.69
N TYR A 223 -1.68 16.52 -8.10
CA TYR A 223 -1.71 17.98 -8.16
C TYR A 223 -1.63 18.50 -9.60
N PHE A 224 -0.76 17.94 -10.44
CA PHE A 224 -0.65 18.30 -11.86
C PHE A 224 -1.96 18.02 -12.61
N ALA A 225 -2.54 16.83 -12.43
CA ALA A 225 -3.82 16.47 -13.04
C ALA A 225 -4.98 17.37 -12.56
N LEU A 226 -4.90 17.88 -11.32
CA LEU A 226 -5.82 18.88 -10.76
C LEU A 226 -5.46 20.34 -11.14
N GLY A 227 -4.51 20.58 -12.05
CA GLY A 227 -4.08 21.91 -12.50
C GLY A 227 -3.28 22.71 -11.46
N GLN A 228 -2.89 22.11 -10.34
CA GLN A 228 -2.17 22.75 -9.23
C GLN A 228 -0.65 22.66 -9.43
N TYR A 229 -0.15 23.26 -10.52
CA TYR A 229 1.22 23.05 -10.99
C TYR A 229 2.30 23.45 -9.96
N ASP A 230 2.12 24.53 -9.18
CA ASP A 230 3.07 24.90 -8.11
C ASP A 230 3.19 23.83 -7.01
N ASN A 231 2.07 23.22 -6.61
CA ASN A 231 2.06 22.12 -5.64
C ASN A 231 2.73 20.88 -6.22
N ALA A 232 2.51 20.61 -7.52
CA ALA A 232 3.15 19.53 -8.24
C ALA A 232 4.68 19.72 -8.31
N ILE A 233 5.17 20.89 -8.72
CA ILE A 233 6.61 21.25 -8.77
C ILE A 233 7.28 21.06 -7.41
N LYS A 234 6.62 21.49 -6.33
CA LYS A 234 7.13 21.31 -4.97
C LYS A 234 7.33 19.82 -4.63
N ASP A 235 6.31 19.00 -4.87
CA ASP A 235 6.38 17.55 -4.61
C ASP A 235 7.40 16.85 -5.53
N TYR A 236 7.48 17.23 -6.80
CA TYR A 236 8.49 16.72 -7.74
C TYR A 236 9.91 17.11 -7.34
N THR A 237 10.11 18.30 -6.77
CA THR A 237 11.41 18.77 -6.27
C THR A 237 11.85 17.95 -5.03
N THR A 238 10.94 17.66 -4.10
CA THR A 238 11.23 16.74 -2.99
C THR A 238 11.51 15.32 -3.49
N ALA A 239 10.75 14.85 -4.47
CA ALA A 239 10.93 13.53 -5.08
C ALA A 239 12.25 13.40 -5.88
N SER A 240 12.72 14.46 -6.54
CA SER A 240 13.97 14.44 -7.31
C SER A 240 15.22 14.66 -6.45
N GLY A 241 15.12 15.40 -5.35
CA GLY A 241 16.24 15.62 -4.41
C GLY A 241 16.68 14.37 -3.64
N ALA A 242 15.80 13.37 -3.47
CA ALA A 242 16.11 12.11 -2.81
C ALA A 242 16.77 11.11 -3.80
N ALA A 243 18.09 11.27 -3.97
CA ALA A 243 18.97 10.57 -4.92
C ALA A 243 18.71 9.05 -5.04
N SER A 244 17.84 8.69 -6.00
CA SER A 244 17.35 7.34 -6.20
C SER A 244 16.92 7.13 -7.66
N HIS A 245 16.63 5.89 -8.04
CA HIS A 245 16.25 5.54 -9.41
C HIS A 245 15.03 6.32 -9.93
N GLY A 246 14.12 6.78 -9.04
CA GLY A 246 12.89 7.50 -9.42
C GLY A 246 13.09 8.93 -9.90
N CYS A 247 14.28 9.54 -9.71
CA CYS A 247 14.50 10.97 -9.91
C CYS A 247 14.18 11.47 -11.33
N LYS A 248 14.49 10.71 -12.40
CA LYS A 248 14.25 11.17 -13.79
C LYS A 248 12.77 11.41 -14.12
N TRP A 249 11.86 10.62 -13.54
CA TRP A 249 10.42 10.81 -13.72
C TRP A 249 9.93 12.08 -13.02
N ALA A 250 10.34 12.31 -11.78
CA ALA A 250 10.02 13.52 -11.04
C ALA A 250 10.57 14.78 -11.75
N LEU A 251 11.82 14.73 -12.24
CA LEU A 251 12.41 15.83 -13.02
C LEU A 251 11.64 16.09 -14.32
N THR A 252 11.29 15.05 -15.08
CA THR A 252 10.49 15.18 -16.31
C THR A 252 9.11 15.78 -16.02
N ASN A 253 8.45 15.33 -14.95
CA ASN A 253 7.16 15.86 -14.52
C ASN A 253 7.25 17.33 -14.05
N SER A 254 8.34 17.71 -13.37
CA SER A 254 8.61 19.12 -13.05
C SER A 254 8.78 19.93 -14.33
N GLY A 255 9.47 19.39 -15.35
CA GLY A 255 9.58 19.99 -16.68
C GLY A 255 8.22 20.30 -17.32
N ILE A 256 7.29 19.33 -17.32
CA ILE A 256 5.93 19.54 -17.85
C ILE A 256 5.15 20.55 -16.99
N ALA A 257 5.30 20.52 -15.66
CA ALA A 257 4.64 21.47 -14.78
C ALA A 257 5.13 22.92 -14.99
N HIS A 258 6.43 23.11 -15.26
CA HIS A 258 6.99 24.40 -15.67
C HIS A 258 6.54 24.81 -17.09
N GLU A 259 6.46 23.88 -18.07
CA GLU A 259 5.83 24.16 -19.38
C GLU A 259 4.39 24.68 -19.23
N LYS A 260 3.60 24.08 -18.33
CA LYS A 260 2.21 24.50 -18.04
C LYS A 260 2.10 25.85 -17.31
N LEU A 261 3.21 26.40 -16.81
CA LEU A 261 3.32 27.73 -16.21
C LEU A 261 4.07 28.74 -17.11
N GLU A 262 4.37 28.38 -18.37
CA GLU A 262 5.19 29.19 -19.31
C GLU A 262 6.62 29.49 -18.78
N GLN A 263 7.13 28.64 -17.86
CA GLN A 263 8.44 28.75 -17.21
C GLN A 263 9.50 27.95 -17.98
N TYR A 264 9.80 28.40 -19.20
CA TYR A 264 10.55 27.61 -20.18
C TYR A 264 12.02 27.35 -19.82
N ASP A 265 12.69 28.27 -19.12
CA ASP A 265 14.08 28.09 -18.68
C ASP A 265 14.18 27.05 -17.55
N GLU A 266 13.23 27.08 -16.59
CA GLU A 266 13.09 26.08 -15.54
C GLU A 266 12.68 24.71 -16.10
N ALA A 267 11.73 24.69 -17.04
CA ALA A 267 11.28 23.47 -17.71
C ALA A 267 12.43 22.77 -18.46
N LYS A 268 13.19 23.55 -19.23
CA LYS A 268 14.40 23.10 -19.91
C LYS A 268 15.43 22.54 -18.92
N SER A 269 15.71 23.27 -17.84
CA SER A 269 16.67 22.84 -16.81
C SER A 269 16.26 21.50 -16.18
N ALA A 270 14.97 21.29 -15.95
CA ALA A 270 14.45 20.04 -15.40
C ALA A 270 14.58 18.86 -16.38
N TYR A 271 14.39 19.08 -17.69
CA TYR A 271 14.61 18.05 -18.70
C TYR A 271 16.09 17.74 -18.93
N GLU A 272 16.97 18.75 -18.96
CA GLU A 272 18.41 18.55 -19.05
C GLU A 272 18.92 17.72 -17.85
N ALA A 273 18.45 18.00 -16.63
CA ALA A 273 18.73 17.20 -15.44
C ALA A 273 18.16 15.76 -15.50
N ALA A 274 17.02 15.54 -16.16
CA ALA A 274 16.51 14.18 -16.38
C ALA A 274 17.42 13.38 -17.35
N LEU A 275 18.00 14.06 -18.34
CA LEU A 275 18.92 13.48 -19.33
C LEU A 275 20.35 13.27 -18.78
N GLU A 276 20.75 13.97 -17.72
CA GLU A 276 21.97 13.64 -16.96
C GLU A 276 21.86 12.27 -16.26
N ILE A 277 20.65 11.83 -15.91
CA ILE A 277 20.38 10.52 -15.30
C ILE A 277 20.23 9.42 -16.36
N ASP A 278 19.54 9.73 -17.46
CA ASP A 278 19.30 8.82 -18.57
C ASP A 278 19.24 9.59 -19.90
N SER A 279 20.33 9.57 -20.65
CA SER A 279 20.48 10.32 -21.90
C SER A 279 19.59 9.85 -23.04
N GLU A 280 18.93 8.69 -22.91
CA GLU A 280 17.98 8.14 -23.88
C GLU A 280 16.52 8.31 -23.39
N TRP A 281 16.29 9.12 -22.35
CA TRP A 281 14.96 9.33 -21.77
C TRP A 281 14.04 10.16 -22.67
N GLN A 282 13.35 9.48 -23.59
CA GLN A 282 12.54 10.07 -24.66
C GLN A 282 11.60 11.19 -24.20
N TRP A 283 10.93 11.07 -23.06
CA TRP A 283 10.01 12.10 -22.57
C TRP A 283 10.67 13.46 -22.31
N ALA A 284 11.95 13.48 -21.90
CA ALA A 284 12.72 14.71 -21.73
C ALA A 284 13.27 15.23 -23.07
N LEU A 285 13.62 14.36 -24.01
CA LEU A 285 13.94 14.74 -25.40
C LEU A 285 12.74 15.39 -26.10
N ASP A 286 11.54 14.83 -25.92
CA ASP A 286 10.28 15.37 -26.43
C ASP A 286 9.94 16.71 -25.77
N GLY A 287 10.20 16.84 -24.46
CA GLY A 287 10.02 18.08 -23.71
C GLY A 287 10.93 19.21 -24.20
N LEU A 288 12.23 18.94 -24.34
CA LEU A 288 13.16 19.90 -24.94
C LEU A 288 12.78 20.24 -26.38
N SER A 289 12.27 19.29 -27.16
CA SER A 289 11.80 19.56 -28.52
C SER A 289 10.63 20.55 -28.53
N ARG A 290 9.60 20.35 -27.68
CA ARG A 290 8.46 21.27 -27.56
C ARG A 290 8.85 22.69 -27.13
N ILE A 291 9.86 22.83 -26.27
CA ILE A 291 10.32 24.14 -25.79
C ILE A 291 11.12 24.88 -26.86
N ASN A 292 11.98 24.19 -27.62
CA ASN A 292 12.80 24.81 -28.66
C ASN A 292 12.02 25.17 -29.95
N GLU A 293 10.73 24.86 -30.03
CA GLU A 293 9.84 25.18 -31.16
C GLU A 293 8.92 26.41 -30.94
N GLN A 294 9.06 27.11 -29.80
CA GLN A 294 8.25 28.28 -29.41
C GLN A 294 9.00 29.62 -29.59
#